data_AF-A0A3B9QIU5-F1
#
_entry.id   AF-A0A3B9QIU5-F1
#
_cell.length_a   1.000
_cell.length_b   1.000
_cell.length_c   1.000
_cell.angle_alpha   90.00
_cell.angle_beta   90.00
_cell.angle_gamma   90.00
#
_symmetry.space_group_name_H-M   'P 1'
#
loop_
_entity.id
_entity.type
_entity.pdbx_description
1 polymer ?
#
loop_
_entity_poly.entity_id
_entity_poly.type
_entity_poly.pdbx_seq_one_letter_code
_entity_poly.pdbx_strand_id
1 'polypeptide(L)'
;MSRAMTDTLTLYLDEIGKHPLLTKQDETRLSDQIRKGQEASAQMETGAYRDLAELEKLERLVKKADRAKEKFILGNLRLVVSVAKKYQG
;
A
#
# COMPACT_ATOMS: atom_id res chain seq x y z
N MET A 1 -21.09 -25.52 2.32
CA MET A 1 -20.53 -24.16 2.41
C MET A 1 -21.36 -23.22 1.54
N SER A 2 -21.73 -22.05 2.06
CA SER A 2 -22.69 -21.13 1.45
C SER A 2 -22.22 -20.60 0.09
N ARG A 3 -23.05 -20.74 -0.95
CA ARG A 3 -22.80 -20.24 -2.31
C ARG A 3 -22.45 -18.73 -2.36
N ALA A 4 -22.98 -17.94 -1.42
CA ALA A 4 -22.68 -16.51 -1.30
C ALA A 4 -21.24 -16.21 -0.84
N MET A 5 -20.65 -17.08 -0.01
CA MET A 5 -19.24 -16.96 0.40
C MET A 5 -18.30 -17.21 -0.79
N THR A 6 -18.64 -18.17 -1.65
CA THR A 6 -17.86 -18.46 -2.86
C THR A 6 -17.89 -17.29 -3.85
N ASP A 7 -19.02 -16.61 -4.01
CA ASP A 7 -19.13 -15.42 -4.86
C ASP A 7 -18.32 -14.23 -4.32
N THR A 8 -18.35 -14.01 -3.00
CA THR A 8 -17.60 -12.90 -2.36
C THR A 8 -16.08 -13.12 -2.47
N LEU A 9 -15.63 -14.36 -2.24
CA LEU A 9 -14.23 -14.73 -2.40
C LEU A 9 -13.78 -14.59 -3.86
N THR A 10 -14.62 -14.98 -4.82
CA THR A 10 -14.31 -14.88 -6.26
C THR A 10 -14.15 -13.42 -6.69
N LEU A 11 -15.04 -12.52 -6.23
CA LEU A 11 -14.94 -11.08 -6.49
C LEU A 11 -13.67 -10.47 -5.90
N TYR A 12 -13.31 -10.84 -4.66
CA TYR A 12 -12.08 -10.37 -4.01
C TYR A 12 -10.82 -10.84 -4.74
N LEU A 13 -10.80 -12.09 -5.22
CA LEU A 13 -9.69 -12.65 -5.99
C LEU A 13 -9.55 -12.00 -7.38
N ASP A 14 -10.67 -11.70 -8.04
CA ASP A 14 -10.68 -11.00 -9.33
C ASP A 14 -10.15 -9.57 -9.20
N GLU A 15 -10.58 -8.85 -8.16
CA GLU A 15 -10.16 -7.48 -7.90
C GLU A 15 -8.65 -7.38 -7.62
N ILE A 16 -8.11 -8.30 -6.82
CA ILE A 16 -6.66 -8.37 -6.56
C ILE A 16 -5.87 -8.79 -7.80
N GLY A 17 -6.48 -9.60 -8.68
CA GLY A 17 -5.88 -10.05 -9.94
C GLY A 17 -5.61 -8.94 -10.95
N LYS A 18 -6.31 -7.80 -10.84
CA LYS A 18 -6.16 -6.63 -11.72
C LYS A 18 -4.89 -5.81 -11.42
N HIS A 19 -4.30 -5.96 -10.23
CA HIS A 19 -3.10 -5.22 -9.84
C HIS A 19 -1.82 -6.02 -10.13
N PRO A 20 -0.85 -5.49 -10.88
CA PRO A 20 0.39 -6.21 -11.20
C PRO A 20 1.17 -6.55 -9.91
N LEU A 21 1.83 -7.71 -9.91
CA LEU A 21 2.73 -8.10 -8.83
C LEU A 21 3.87 -7.08 -8.73
N LEU A 22 4.21 -6.71 -7.50
CA LEU A 22 5.35 -5.83 -7.24
C LEU A 22 6.64 -6.60 -7.47
N THR A 23 7.61 -5.93 -8.09
CA THR A 23 8.99 -6.42 -8.09
C THR A 23 9.64 -6.10 -6.74
N LYS A 24 10.72 -6.78 -6.39
CA LYS A 24 11.53 -6.44 -5.20
C LYS A 24 11.98 -4.96 -5.21
N GLN A 25 12.25 -4.41 -6.40
CA GLN A 25 12.61 -2.99 -6.54
C GLN A 25 11.42 -2.07 -6.23
N ASP A 26 10.20 -2.45 -6.63
CA ASP A 26 9.00 -1.71 -6.28
C ASP A 26 8.74 -1.73 -4.78
N GLU A 27 8.91 -2.88 -4.13
CA GLU A 27 8.76 -3.00 -2.68
C GLU A 27 9.69 -2.05 -1.92
N THR A 28 10.98 -2.04 -2.27
CA THR A 28 11.95 -1.11 -1.67
C THR A 28 11.54 0.34 -1.92
N ARG A 29 11.18 0.69 -3.16
CA ARG A 29 10.77 2.06 -3.52
C ARG A 29 9.51 2.52 -2.79
N LEU A 30 8.51 1.64 -2.67
CA LEU A 30 7.28 1.94 -1.94
C LEU A 30 7.54 2.06 -0.44
N SER A 31 8.36 1.18 0.12
CA SER A 31 8.78 1.24 1.54
C SER A 31 9.48 2.56 1.86
N ASP A 32 10.38 3.01 0.99
CA ASP A 32 11.03 4.32 1.13
C ASP A 32 10.05 5.48 1.08
N GLN A 33 9.03 5.42 0.22
CA GLN A 33 8.00 6.45 0.14
C GLN A 33 7.13 6.48 1.40
N ILE A 34 6.76 5.31 1.92
CA ILE A 34 5.99 5.18 3.16
C ILE A 34 6.76 5.79 4.33
N ARG A 35 8.04 5.42 4.50
CA ARG A 35 8.91 5.95 5.55
C ARG A 35 9.02 7.47 5.49
N LYS A 36 9.29 8.04 4.31
CA LYS A 36 9.40 9.50 4.14
C LYS A 36 8.11 10.25 4.48
N GLY A 37 6.94 9.66 4.20
CA GLY A 37 5.67 10.26 4.61
C GLY A 37 5.41 10.16 6.11
N GLN A 38 5.84 9.08 6.77
CA GLN A 38 5.75 8.96 8.23
C GLN A 38 6.63 10.00 8.93
N GLU A 39 7.87 10.18 8.46
CA GLU A 39 8.77 11.24 8.93
C GLU A 39 8.14 12.62 8.71
N ALA A 40 7.54 12.85 7.54
CA ALA A 40 6.86 14.11 7.25
C ALA A 40 5.64 14.35 8.15
N SER A 41 4.82 13.33 8.43
CA SER A 41 3.69 13.42 9.36
C SER A 41 4.16 13.79 10.76
N ALA A 42 5.20 13.11 11.27
CA ALA A 42 5.77 13.41 12.58
C ALA A 42 6.34 14.84 12.64
N GLN A 43 6.96 15.31 11.56
CA GLN A 43 7.45 16.69 11.45
C GLN A 43 6.31 17.71 11.46
N MET A 44 5.18 17.42 10.81
CA MET A 44 3.99 18.27 10.83
C MET A 44 3.35 18.31 12.23
N GLU A 45 3.23 17.16 12.89
CA GLU A 45 2.64 17.03 14.24
C GLU A 45 3.45 17.78 15.31
N THR A 46 4.77 17.77 15.18
CA THR A 46 5.67 18.50 16.09
C THR A 46 5.79 19.99 15.77
N GLY A 47 5.19 20.46 14.67
CA GLY A 47 5.32 21.85 14.22
C GLY A 47 6.72 22.20 13.69
N ALA A 48 7.53 21.19 13.35
CA ALA A 48 8.92 21.35 12.96
C ALA A 48 9.07 21.76 11.47
N TYR A 49 8.40 22.83 11.05
CA TYR A 49 8.50 23.42 9.71
C TYR A 49 8.70 24.94 9.79
N ARG A 50 9.43 25.50 8.82
CA ARG A 50 9.86 26.91 8.83
C ARG A 50 8.82 27.85 8.25
N ASP A 51 8.09 27.39 7.23
CA ASP A 51 7.14 28.19 6.48
C ASP A 51 6.02 27.34 5.87
N LEU A 52 5.04 28.02 5.26
CA LEU A 52 3.91 27.37 4.58
C LEU A 52 4.35 26.53 3.37
N ALA A 53 5.46 26.89 2.70
CA ALA A 53 5.95 26.14 1.56
C ALA A 53 6.58 24.80 1.99
N GLU A 54 7.22 24.76 3.15
CA GLU A 54 7.70 23.53 3.78
C GLU A 54 6.53 22.66 4.25
N LEU A 55 5.51 23.25 4.88
CA LEU A 55 4.28 22.54 5.26
C LEU A 55 3.61 21.88 4.04
N GLU A 56 3.44 22.59 2.93
CA GLU A 56 2.90 22.02 1.69
C GLU A 56 3.76 20.86 1.15
N LYS A 57 5.09 20.93 1.27
CA LYS A 57 5.97 19.83 0.86
C LYS A 57 5.76 18.61 1.73
N LEU A 58 5.65 18.78 3.04
CA LEU A 58 5.38 17.69 3.99
C LEU A 58 4.03 17.03 3.69
N GLU A 59 2.98 17.81 3.45
CA GLU A 59 1.67 17.29 3.06
C GLU A 59 1.73 16.46 1.77
N ARG A 60 2.51 16.91 0.78
CA ARG A 60 2.70 16.15 -0.48
C ARG A 60 3.41 14.81 -0.22
N LEU A 61 4.37 14.77 0.72
CA LEU A 61 5.04 13.53 1.12
C LEU A 61 4.08 12.57 1.80
N VAL A 62 3.24 13.05 2.72
CA VAL A 62 2.20 12.26 3.39
C VAL A 62 1.23 11.67 2.37
N LYS A 63 0.64 12.50 1.49
CA LYS A 63 -0.27 12.04 0.43
C LYS A 63 0.38 11.01 -0.51
N LYS A 64 1.68 11.15 -0.78
CA LYS A 64 2.43 10.18 -1.59
C LYS A 64 2.64 8.86 -0.86
N ALA A 65 2.93 8.91 0.44
CA ALA A 65 3.06 7.73 1.28
C ALA A 65 1.76 6.94 1.40
N ASP A 66 0.62 7.60 1.53
CA ASP A 66 -0.69 6.92 1.58
C ASP A 66 -0.96 6.10 0.32
N ARG A 67 -0.73 6.72 -0.86
CA ARG A 67 -0.82 6.03 -2.15
C ARG A 67 0.19 4.90 -2.29
N ALA A 68 1.40 5.07 -1.72
CA ALA A 68 2.42 4.04 -1.73
C ALA A 68 2.03 2.85 -0.85
N LYS A 69 1.45 3.10 0.32
CA LYS A 69 0.95 2.10 1.26
C LYS A 69 -0.18 1.28 0.64
N GLU A 70 -1.14 1.93 -0.01
CA GLU A 70 -2.22 1.27 -0.73
C GLU A 70 -1.67 0.32 -1.81
N LYS A 71 -0.74 0.80 -2.65
CA LYS A 71 -0.08 -0.03 -3.67
C LYS A 71 0.71 -1.20 -3.08
N PHE A 72 1.43 -0.95 -1.98
CA PHE A 72 2.21 -1.97 -1.30
C PHE A 72 1.32 -3.11 -0.75
N ILE A 73 0.20 -2.75 -0.12
CA ILE A 73 -0.77 -3.72 0.40
C ILE A 73 -1.39 -4.52 -0.76
N LEU A 74 -1.92 -3.85 -1.78
CA LEU A 74 -2.58 -4.53 -2.91
C LEU A 74 -1.63 -5.47 -3.66
N GLY A 75 -0.37 -5.06 -3.86
CA GLY A 75 0.66 -5.89 -4.47
C GLY A 75 1.00 -7.15 -3.66
N ASN A 76 1.08 -7.02 -2.34
CA ASN A 76 1.41 -8.15 -1.44
C ASN A 76 0.22 -9.08 -1.19
N LEU A 77 -1.02 -8.58 -1.18
CA LEU A 77 -2.21 -9.43 -1.05
C LEU A 77 -2.29 -10.48 -2.18
N ARG A 78 -1.85 -10.11 -3.39
CA ARG A 78 -1.75 -11.05 -4.52
C ARG A 78 -0.68 -12.12 -4.30
N LEU A 79 0.46 -11.77 -3.70
CA LEU A 79 1.49 -12.74 -3.31
C LEU A 79 0.91 -13.76 -2.33
N VAL A 80 0.24 -13.31 -1.27
CA VAL A 80 -0.41 -14.18 -0.27
C VAL A 80 -1.38 -15.16 -0.92
N VAL A 81 -2.24 -14.66 -1.82
CA VAL A 81 -3.19 -15.51 -2.57
C VAL A 81 -2.46 -16.51 -3.47
N SER A 82 -1.42 -16.09 -4.20
CA SER A 82 -0.65 -16.97 -5.07
C SER A 82 0.06 -18.09 -4.31
N VAL A 83 0.54 -17.80 -3.09
CA VAL A 83 1.17 -18.76 -2.19
C VAL A 83 0.11 -19.68 -1.60
N ALA A 84 -1.00 -19.15 -1.08
CA ALA A 84 -2.10 -19.94 -0.52
C ALA A 84 -2.68 -20.95 -1.51
N LYS A 85 -2.82 -20.58 -2.79
CA LYS A 85 -3.25 -21.51 -3.87
C LYS A 85 -2.32 -22.72 -4.02
N LYS A 86 -1.02 -22.60 -3.70
CA LYS A 86 -0.07 -23.73 -3.77
C LYS A 86 -0.22 -24.74 -2.64
N TYR A 87 -0.92 -24.40 -1.54
CA TYR A 87 -1.12 -25.27 -0.38
C TYR A 87 -2.54 -25.86 -0.30
N GLN A 88 -3.41 -25.58 -1.27
CA GLN A 88 -4.77 -26.15 -1.34
C GLN A 88 -4.88 -27.44 -2.17
N GLY A 89 -3.75 -27.98 -2.63
CA GLY A 89 -3.62 -29.32 -3.22
C GLY A 89 -2.51 -30.09 -2.54
#